data_AF-A0A937RBB7-F1
#
_entry.id   AF-A0A937RBB7-F1
#
_cell.length_a   1.000
_cell.length_b   1.000
_cell.length_c   1.000
_cell.angle_alpha   90.00
_cell.angle_beta   90.00
_cell.angle_gamma   90.00
#
_symmetry.space_group_name_H-M   'P 1'
#
loop_
_entity.id
_entity.type
_entity.pdbx_description
1 polymer ?
#
loop_
_entity_poly.entity_id
_entity_poly.type
_entity_poly.pdbx_seq_one_letter_code
_entity_poly.pdbx_strand_id
1 'polypeptide(L)'
;MISRGPATDSGPVTTVRASPGATAADLAEQIARLPSDAVFIGGFGDVGLVLAFGPADGSASDRDLLAAVVAALEPQDFTRWAAGPPEAVR
;
A
#
# COMPACT_ATOMS: atom_id res chain seq x y z
N MET A 1 -35.65 -0.56 -16.23
CA MET A 1 -35.42 0.38 -15.11
C MET A 1 -34.49 -0.33 -14.13
N ILE A 2 -33.19 -0.09 -14.21
CA ILE A 2 -32.20 -0.79 -13.38
C ILE A 2 -31.93 0.12 -12.18
N SER A 3 -32.44 -0.26 -11.00
CA SER A 3 -32.10 0.42 -9.75
C SER A 3 -30.60 0.26 -9.51
N ARG A 4 -29.84 1.34 -9.68
CA ARG A 4 -28.51 1.44 -9.09
C ARG A 4 -28.72 1.67 -7.60
N GLY A 5 -28.33 0.71 -6.76
CA GLY A 5 -28.23 0.91 -5.31
C GLY A 5 -27.31 2.11 -5.01
N PRO A 6 -27.35 2.64 -3.78
CA PRO A 6 -26.51 3.78 -3.43
C PRO A 6 -25.05 3.42 -3.76
N ALA A 7 -24.42 4.23 -4.60
CA ALA A 7 -22.98 4.16 -4.81
C ALA A 7 -22.35 4.45 -3.45
N THR A 8 -21.91 3.42 -2.75
CA THR A 8 -20.94 3.58 -1.69
C THR A 8 -19.79 4.35 -2.31
N ASP A 9 -19.37 5.44 -1.67
CA ASP A 9 -18.21 6.21 -2.09
C ASP A 9 -16.99 5.29 -1.91
N SER A 10 -16.76 4.44 -2.90
CA SER A 10 -15.65 3.49 -2.97
C SER A 10 -14.38 4.34 -3.06
N GLY A 11 -13.86 4.72 -1.88
CA GLY A 11 -12.78 5.66 -1.74
C GLY A 11 -11.50 5.22 -2.47
N PRO A 12 -10.56 6.14 -2.71
CA PRO A 12 -9.31 5.84 -3.42
C PRO A 12 -8.49 4.75 -2.73
N VAL A 13 -7.65 4.06 -3.49
CA VAL A 13 -6.66 3.11 -2.96
C VAL A 13 -5.85 3.81 -1.87
N THR A 14 -5.80 3.20 -0.68
CA THR A 14 -5.06 3.69 0.49
C THR A 14 -3.93 2.72 0.80
N THR A 15 -2.81 3.23 1.30
CA THR A 15 -1.63 2.43 1.60
C THR A 15 -1.31 2.42 3.08
N VAL A 16 -0.82 1.28 3.56
CA VAL A 16 -0.18 1.10 4.87
C VAL A 16 1.28 0.77 4.62
N ARG A 17 2.19 1.44 5.30
CA ARG A 17 3.62 1.25 5.14
C ARG A 17 4.26 0.63 6.37
N ALA A 18 4.98 -0.45 6.15
CA ALA A 18 5.88 -1.08 7.12
C ALA A 18 7.33 -0.81 6.69
N SER A 19 7.96 0.16 7.35
CA SER A 19 9.37 0.50 7.13
C SER A 19 10.27 -0.17 8.17
N PRO A 20 11.58 -0.38 7.89
CA PRO A 20 12.52 -0.79 8.93
C PRO A 20 12.46 0.16 10.12
N GLY A 21 12.28 -0.39 11.33
CA GLY A 21 12.13 0.39 12.56
C GLY A 21 10.69 0.81 12.90
N ALA A 22 9.71 0.55 12.03
CA ALA A 22 8.30 0.76 12.37
C ALA A 22 7.83 -0.23 13.45
N THR A 23 7.00 0.25 14.37
CA THR A 23 6.41 -0.56 15.44
C THR A 23 5.04 -1.09 15.04
N ALA A 24 4.56 -2.09 15.79
CA ALA A 24 3.18 -2.58 15.64
C ALA A 24 2.14 -1.49 15.92
N ALA A 25 2.44 -0.52 16.79
CA ALA A 25 1.55 0.61 17.08
C ALA A 25 1.44 1.55 15.87
N ASP A 26 2.57 1.83 15.20
CA ASP A 26 2.59 2.66 13.99
C ASP A 26 1.76 2.03 12.86
N LEU A 27 1.79 0.70 12.75
CA LEU A 27 0.96 -0.05 11.80
C LEU A 27 -0.52 -0.02 12.19
N ALA A 28 -0.83 -0.22 13.48
CA ALA A 28 -2.20 -0.18 13.97
C ALA A 28 -2.85 1.20 13.77
N GLU A 29 -2.10 2.29 13.97
CA GLU A 29 -2.60 3.65 13.69
C GLU A 29 -2.90 3.88 12.21
N GLN A 30 -2.07 3.34 11.30
CA GLN A 30 -2.33 3.43 9.87
C GLN A 30 -3.56 2.61 9.49
N ILE A 31 -3.69 1.39 10.00
CA ILE A 31 -4.83 0.51 9.76
C ILE A 31 -6.13 1.13 10.29
N ALA A 32 -6.09 1.80 11.45
CA ALA A 32 -7.26 2.45 12.02
C ALA A 32 -7.80 3.62 11.16
N ARG A 33 -7.00 4.14 10.22
CA ARG A 33 -7.40 5.18 9.26
C ARG A 33 -7.98 4.61 7.96
N LEU A 34 -7.94 3.29 7.76
CA LEU A 34 -8.50 2.67 6.58
C LEU A 34 -10.03 2.76 6.57
N PRO A 35 -10.66 2.92 5.40
CA PRO A 35 -12.09 2.72 5.26
C PRO A 35 -12.52 1.34 5.79
N SER A 36 -13.66 1.27 6.47
CA SER A 36 -14.12 0.04 7.14
C SER A 36 -14.41 -1.12 6.17
N ASP A 37 -14.62 -0.81 4.90
CA ASP A 37 -14.87 -1.74 3.80
C ASP A 37 -13.65 -1.93 2.89
N ALA A 38 -12.49 -1.37 3.25
CA ALA A 38 -11.28 -1.53 2.47
C ALA A 38 -10.78 -2.98 2.52
N VAL A 39 -10.48 -3.54 1.36
CA VAL A 39 -9.93 -4.89 1.20
C VAL A 39 -8.46 -4.83 0.80
N PHE A 40 -7.68 -5.80 1.26
CA PHE A 40 -6.28 -5.92 0.87
C PHE A 40 -6.17 -6.34 -0.61
N ILE A 41 -5.42 -5.55 -1.39
CA ILE A 41 -5.25 -5.75 -2.84
C ILE A 41 -3.86 -6.33 -3.15
N GLY A 42 -2.82 -5.88 -2.46
CA GLY A 42 -1.46 -6.34 -2.74
C GLY A 42 -0.38 -5.71 -1.85
N GLY A 43 0.79 -6.35 -1.82
CA GLY A 43 1.97 -5.88 -1.11
C GLY A 43 3.12 -5.60 -2.08
N PHE A 44 3.82 -4.49 -1.88
CA PHE A 44 4.88 -3.98 -2.77
C PHE A 44 6.11 -3.59 -1.97
N GLY A 45 7.29 -3.91 -2.48
CA GLY A 45 8.57 -3.52 -1.88
C GLY A 45 9.43 -4.69 -1.40
N ASP A 46 10.69 -4.38 -1.09
CA ASP A 46 11.72 -5.34 -0.66
C ASP A 46 12.14 -5.06 0.80
N VAL A 47 12.59 -3.83 1.07
CA VAL A 47 13.09 -3.41 2.40
C VAL A 47 12.00 -2.74 3.25
N GLY A 48 11.15 -1.94 2.61
CA GLY A 48 9.93 -1.38 3.17
C GLY A 48 8.74 -1.94 2.40
N LEU A 49 7.74 -2.44 3.11
CA LEU A 49 6.54 -3.03 2.54
C LEU A 49 5.42 -2.01 2.50
N VAL A 50 4.87 -1.77 1.32
CA VAL A 50 3.66 -0.99 1.08
C VAL A 50 2.51 -1.96 0.84
N LEU A 51 1.54 -1.98 1.75
CA LEU A 51 0.31 -2.74 1.65
C LEU A 51 -0.77 -1.83 1.07
N ALA A 52 -1.33 -2.19 -0.08
CA ALA A 52 -2.39 -1.44 -0.73
C ALA A 52 -3.76 -2.03 -0.38
N PHE A 53 -4.69 -1.15 -0.02
CA PHE A 53 -6.08 -1.46 0.27
C PHE A 53 -6.97 -0.63 -0.64
N GLY A 54 -8.05 -1.21 -1.12
CA GLY A 54 -9.01 -0.48 -1.94
C GLY A 54 -10.42 -1.02 -1.79
N PRO A 55 -11.34 -0.58 -2.67
CA PRO A 55 -12.75 -0.87 -2.56
C PRO A 55 -13.08 -2.37 -2.63
N ALA A 56 -14.00 -2.83 -1.79
CA ALA A 56 -14.49 -4.21 -1.79
C ALA A 56 -15.18 -4.62 -3.09
N ASP A 57 -15.68 -3.66 -3.88
CA ASP A 57 -16.30 -3.90 -5.19
C ASP A 57 -15.27 -4.18 -6.31
N GLY A 58 -13.96 -4.10 -6.01
CA GLY A 58 -12.89 -4.33 -6.98
C GLY A 58 -12.77 -3.23 -8.04
N SER A 59 -13.35 -2.04 -7.80
CA SER A 59 -13.35 -0.93 -8.76
C SER A 59 -11.99 -0.23 -8.93
N ALA A 60 -11.03 -0.49 -8.04
CA ALA A 60 -9.67 0.06 -8.16
C ALA A 60 -8.98 -0.47 -9.42
N SER A 61 -8.52 0.43 -10.29
CA SER A 61 -7.73 0.04 -11.46
C SER A 61 -6.26 -0.18 -11.09
N ASP A 62 -5.53 -0.92 -11.93
CA ASP A 62 -4.07 -1.07 -11.81
C ASP A 62 -3.35 0.28 -11.80
N ARG A 63 -3.91 1.29 -12.49
CA ARG A 63 -3.36 2.65 -12.52
C ARG A 63 -3.52 3.35 -11.17
N ASP A 64 -4.67 3.19 -10.52
CA ASP A 64 -4.94 3.77 -9.20
C ASP A 64 -4.05 3.10 -8.15
N LEU A 65 -3.90 1.78 -8.25
CA LEU A 65 -2.99 1.00 -7.42
C LEU A 65 -1.55 1.47 -7.59
N LEU A 66 -1.06 1.57 -8.83
CA LEU A 66 0.29 2.04 -9.11
C LEU A 66 0.53 3.47 -8.61
N ALA A 67 -0.43 4.38 -8.82
CA ALA A 67 -0.32 5.76 -8.37
C ALA A 67 -0.24 5.83 -6.83
N ALA A 68 -1.07 5.07 -6.12
CA ALA A 68 -1.08 5.03 -4.66
C ALA A 68 0.22 4.42 -4.09
N VAL A 69 0.73 3.35 -4.69
CA VAL A 69 2.00 2.72 -4.28
C VAL A 69 3.17 3.67 -4.51
N VAL A 70 3.26 4.30 -5.69
CA VAL A 70 4.34 5.25 -6.01
C VAL A 70 4.30 6.46 -5.09
N ALA A 71 3.12 6.97 -4.74
CA ALA A 71 2.96 8.09 -3.81
C ALA A 71 3.37 7.73 -2.37
N ALA A 72 3.33 6.45 -2.00
CA ALA A 72 3.70 5.97 -0.66
C ALA A 72 5.20 5.66 -0.50
N LEU A 73 5.92 5.53 -1.62
CA LEU A 73 7.36 5.26 -1.64
C LEU A 73 8.15 6.55 -1.45
N GLU A 74 9.21 6.46 -0.66
CA GLU A 74 10.18 7.53 -0.46
C GLU A 74 11.43 7.32 -1.32
N PRO A 75 12.22 8.36 -1.60
CA PRO A 75 13.44 8.22 -2.40
C PRO A 75 14.39 7.12 -1.91
N GLN A 76 14.53 6.94 -0.60
CA GLN A 76 15.38 5.90 -0.01
C GLN A 76 14.93 4.46 -0.34
N ASP A 77 13.65 4.22 -0.62
CA ASP A 77 13.14 2.89 -0.96
C ASP A 77 13.70 2.40 -2.30
N PHE A 78 14.15 3.31 -3.17
CA PHE A 78 14.78 3.00 -4.45
C PHE A 78 16.30 2.80 -4.35
N THR A 79 16.93 3.22 -3.24
CA THR A 79 18.40 3.36 -3.16
C THR A 79 19.17 2.08 -2.81
N ARG A 80 18.53 1.04 -2.24
CA ARG A 80 19.24 -0.20 -1.89
C ARG A 80 19.73 -0.98 -3.10
N TRP A 81 19.11 -0.83 -4.28
CA TRP A 81 19.61 -1.46 -5.50
C TRP A 81 21.01 -0.96 -5.91
N ALA A 82 21.41 0.26 -5.51
CA ALA A 82 22.72 0.83 -5.85
C ALA A 82 23.86 0.34 -4.93
N ALA A 83 23.53 -0.23 -3.76
CA ALA A 83 24.50 -0.87 -2.88
C ALA A 83 24.45 -2.38 -3.14
N GLY A 84 25.36 -2.89 -3.96
CA GLY A 84 25.46 -4.32 -4.30
C GLY A 84 25.46 -5.24 -3.06
N PRO A 85 25.27 -6.57 -3.26
CA PRO A 85 25.22 -7.51 -2.14
C PRO A 85 26.45 -7.38 -1.25
N PRO A 86 26.33 -7.54 0.08
CA PRO A 86 27.50 -7.52 0.95
C PRO A 86 28.47 -8.59 0.45
N GLU A 87 29.68 -8.14 0.11
CA GLU A 87 30.78 -9.02 -0.29
C GLU A 87 30.85 -10.17 0.71
N ALA A 88 30.58 -11.39 0.23
CA ALA A 88 30.65 -12.58 1.06
C ALA A 88 32.08 -12.66 1.59
N VAL A 89 32.23 -12.39 2.89
CA VAL A 89 33.50 -12.52 3.60
C VAL A 89 34.02 -13.94 3.36
N ARG A 90 35.08 -14.04 2.55
CA ARG A 90 35.84 -15.26 2.32
C ARG A 90 36.89 -15.43 3.41
#